data_AF-A0A936A251-F1
#
_entry.id   AF-A0A936A251-F1
#
_cell.length_a   1.000
_cell.length_b   1.000
_cell.length_c   1.000
_cell.angle_alpha   90.00
_cell.angle_beta   90.00
_cell.angle_gamma   90.00
#
_symmetry.space_group_name_H-M   'P 1'
#
loop_
_entity.id
_entity.type
_entity.pdbx_description
1 polymer ?
#
loop_
_entity_poly.entity_id
_entity_poly.type
_entity_poly.pdbx_seq_one_letter_code
_entity_poly.pdbx_strand_id
1 'polypeptide(L)'
;MFLASCISLLTLQGFVSALLESYSPSYPSSFGPRLPAFSSYALALMSHSAAVCIGAVVSSVLLALLVCRREMTGDNRLYWLTVLAGINFLVSSYVATIILIGFFLLPKAANAI
;
A
#
# COMPACT_ATOMS: atom_id res chain seq x y z
N MET A 1 -15.95 7.87 -5.83
CA MET A 1 -15.26 6.93 -4.89
C MET A 1 -14.12 6.17 -5.56
N PHE A 2 -14.35 5.46 -6.68
CA PHE A 2 -13.30 4.69 -7.35
C PHE A 2 -12.04 5.51 -7.72
N LEU A 3 -12.19 6.66 -8.38
CA LEU A 3 -11.05 7.52 -8.72
C LEU A 3 -10.26 7.97 -7.48
N ALA A 4 -10.96 8.32 -6.39
CA ALA A 4 -10.32 8.70 -5.13
C ALA A 4 -9.49 7.55 -4.55
N SER A 5 -9.95 6.30 -4.66
CA SER A 5 -9.20 5.12 -4.21
C SER A 5 -7.94 4.84 -5.05
N CYS A 6 -7.96 5.17 -6.35
CA CYS A 6 -6.77 5.08 -7.20
C CYS A 6 -5.78 6.19 -6.85
N ILE A 7 -6.27 7.41 -6.62
CA ILE A 7 -5.44 8.53 -6.17
C ILE A 7 -4.78 8.18 -4.83
N SER A 8 -5.51 7.60 -3.87
CA SER A 8 -4.92 7.22 -2.58
C SER A 8 -3.76 6.23 -2.72
N LEU A 9 -3.89 5.23 -3.60
CA LEU A 9 -2.80 4.28 -3.89
C LEU A 9 -1.59 4.96 -4.53
N LEU A 10 -1.80 5.89 -5.45
CA LEU A 10 -0.72 6.66 -6.08
C LEU A 10 -0.03 7.59 -5.08
N THR A 11 -0.80 8.28 -4.24
CA THR A 11 -0.25 9.14 -3.18
C THR A 11 0.51 8.34 -2.14
N LEU A 12 0.03 7.13 -1.81
CA LEU A 12 0.72 6.24 -0.89
C LEU A 12 2.06 5.81 -1.50
N GLN A 13 2.08 5.42 -2.77
CA GLN A 13 3.34 5.10 -3.45
C GLN A 13 4.32 6.28 -3.42
N GLY A 14 3.85 7.49 -3.71
CA GLY A 14 4.68 8.70 -3.60
C GLY A 14 5.26 8.88 -2.21
N PHE A 15 4.46 8.63 -1.17
CA PHE A 15 4.93 8.66 0.22
C PHE A 15 5.97 7.58 0.52
N VAL A 16 5.78 6.33 0.06
CA VAL A 16 6.77 5.26 0.24
C VAL A 16 8.09 5.58 -0.49
N SER A 17 8.00 6.10 -1.72
CA SER A 17 9.18 6.55 -2.48
C SER A 17 9.93 7.64 -1.73
N ALA A 18 9.24 8.67 -1.23
CA ALA A 18 9.86 9.73 -0.44
C ALA A 18 10.52 9.21 0.84
N LEU A 19 9.92 8.21 1.51
CA LEU A 19 10.53 7.55 2.65
C LEU A 19 11.79 6.78 2.28
N LEU A 20 11.81 6.06 1.17
CA LEU A 20 13.00 5.34 0.71
C LEU A 20 14.14 6.28 0.28
N GLU A 21 13.81 7.45 -0.25
CA GLU A 21 14.80 8.50 -0.55
C GLU A 21 15.33 9.17 0.72
N SER A 22 14.47 9.38 1.72
CA SER A 22 14.83 10.08 2.96
C SER A 22 15.53 9.19 3.98
N TYR A 23 15.22 7.90 4.00
CA TYR A 23 15.71 6.94 4.98
C TYR A 23 16.47 5.80 4.32
N SER A 24 17.72 5.60 4.75
CA SER A 24 18.51 4.44 4.34
C SER A 24 17.80 3.13 4.72
N PRO A 25 17.95 2.05 3.92
CA PRO A 25 17.46 0.71 4.28
C PRO A 25 17.97 0.20 5.65
N SER A 26 19.09 0.75 6.13
CA SER A 26 19.65 0.47 7.46
C SER A 26 19.02 1.26 8.60
N TYR A 27 18.04 2.13 8.34
CA TYR A 27 17.40 2.95 9.36
C TYR A 27 16.75 2.12 10.48
N PRO A 28 16.06 0.99 10.21
CA PRO A 28 15.50 0.16 11.29
C PRO A 28 16.56 -0.41 12.23
N SER A 29 17.76 -0.71 11.74
CA SER A 29 18.88 -1.17 12.58
C SER A 29 19.54 -0.05 13.40
N SER A 30 19.24 1.23 13.12
CA SER A 30 19.73 2.35 13.94
C SER A 30 19.07 2.42 15.31
N PHE A 31 17.91 1.78 15.50
CA PHE A 31 17.18 1.77 16.79
C PHE A 31 17.81 0.83 17.83
N GLY A 32 18.70 -0.06 17.42
CA GLY A 32 19.39 -0.98 18.32
C GLY A 32 19.64 -2.36 17.69
N PRO A 33 20.24 -3.29 18.45
CA PRO A 33 20.68 -4.58 17.94
C PRO A 33 19.53 -5.55 17.61
N ARG A 34 18.33 -5.32 18.15
CA ARG A 34 17.18 -6.21 17.93
C ARG A 34 16.37 -5.74 16.73
N LEU A 35 16.35 -6.54 15.66
CA LEU A 35 15.51 -6.31 14.50
C LEU A 35 14.43 -7.40 14.38
N PRO A 36 13.14 -7.09 14.59
CA PRO A 36 12.07 -8.07 14.41
C PRO A 36 12.00 -8.56 12.96
N ALA A 37 11.68 -9.85 12.76
CA ALA A 37 11.50 -10.42 11.41
C ALA A 37 10.38 -9.72 10.59
N PHE A 38 9.41 -9.11 11.27
CA PHE A 38 8.38 -8.32 10.61
C PHE A 38 8.93 -7.00 10.03
N SER A 39 9.99 -6.44 10.63
CA SER A 39 10.64 -5.22 10.13
C SER A 39 11.46 -5.47 8.86
N SER A 40 12.10 -6.64 8.74
CA SER A 40 12.76 -7.04 7.49
C SER A 40 11.75 -7.32 6.37
N TYR A 41 10.59 -7.91 6.70
CA TYR A 41 9.48 -8.03 5.75
C TYR A 41 8.95 -6.67 5.28
N ALA A 42 8.79 -5.71 6.19
CA ALA A 42 8.36 -4.36 5.84
C ALA A 42 9.34 -3.65 4.89
N LEU A 43 10.65 -3.79 5.14
CA LEU A 43 11.71 -3.30 4.25
C LEU A 43 11.61 -3.92 2.83
N ALA A 44 11.45 -5.24 2.75
CA ALA A 44 11.29 -5.92 1.47
C ALA A 44 10.00 -5.50 0.75
N LEU A 45 8.92 -5.24 1.48
CA LEU A 45 7.67 -4.75 0.89
C LEU A 45 7.84 -3.31 0.37
N MET A 46 8.56 -2.44 1.08
CA MET A 46 8.81 -1.06 0.65
C MET A 46 9.56 -1.02 -0.69
N SER A 47 10.58 -1.86 -0.88
CA SER A 47 11.31 -1.90 -2.18
C SER A 47 10.45 -2.38 -3.34
N HIS A 48 9.38 -3.14 -3.06
CA HIS A 48 8.42 -3.62 -4.06
C HIS A 48 7.09 -2.86 -4.02
N SER A 49 7.00 -1.76 -3.28
CA SER A 49 5.72 -1.05 -3.07
C SER A 49 5.16 -0.49 -4.38
N ALA A 50 6.05 -0.10 -5.30
CA ALA A 50 5.66 0.38 -6.62
C ALA A 50 4.90 -0.69 -7.40
N ALA A 51 5.39 -1.94 -7.38
CA ALA A 51 4.72 -3.05 -8.04
C ALA A 51 3.35 -3.33 -7.42
N VAL A 52 3.23 -3.24 -6.09
CA VAL A 52 1.96 -3.46 -5.38
C VAL A 52 0.96 -2.34 -5.66
N CYS A 53 1.35 -1.08 -5.45
CA CYS A 53 0.45 0.07 -5.57
C CYS A 53 0.10 0.38 -7.03
N ILE A 54 1.10 0.44 -7.93
CA ILE A 54 0.86 0.72 -9.35
C ILE A 54 0.17 -0.49 -10.00
N GLY A 55 0.58 -1.72 -9.66
CA GLY A 55 -0.09 -2.93 -10.14
C GLY A 55 -1.55 -2.99 -9.71
N ALA A 56 -1.87 -2.62 -8.45
CA ALA A 56 -3.24 -2.51 -7.97
C ALA A 56 -4.04 -1.45 -8.74
N VAL A 57 -3.46 -0.27 -9.02
CA VAL A 57 -4.12 0.77 -9.83
C VAL A 57 -4.39 0.28 -11.25
N VAL A 58 -3.39 -0.29 -11.93
CA VAL A 58 -3.51 -0.77 -13.32
C VAL A 58 -4.57 -1.88 -13.42
N SER A 59 -4.52 -2.87 -12.53
CA SER A 59 -5.50 -3.95 -12.48
C SER A 59 -6.91 -3.44 -12.17
N SER A 60 -7.06 -2.52 -11.21
CA SER A 60 -8.34 -1.89 -10.90
C SER A 60 -8.90 -1.08 -12.07
N VAL A 61 -8.07 -0.35 -12.81
CA VAL A 61 -8.50 0.38 -14.01
C VAL A 61 -8.93 -0.58 -15.12
N LEU A 62 -8.18 -1.65 -15.36
CA LEU A 62 -8.55 -2.68 -16.34
C LEU A 62 -9.88 -3.33 -16.00
N LEU A 63 -10.09 -3.70 -14.73
CA LEU A 63 -11.35 -4.26 -14.25
C LEU A 63 -12.51 -3.27 -14.36
N ALA A 64 -12.29 -1.99 -14.02
CA ALA A 64 -13.28 -0.95 -14.18
C ALA A 64 -13.68 -0.75 -15.66
N LEU A 65 -12.71 -0.80 -16.58
CA LEU A 65 -12.98 -0.74 -18.02
C LEU A 65 -13.81 -1.95 -18.48
N LEU A 66 -13.51 -3.16 -18.01
CA LEU A 66 -14.30 -4.35 -18.33
C LEU A 66 -15.75 -4.23 -17.80
N VAL A 67 -15.93 -3.73 -16.58
CA VAL A 67 -17.23 -3.47 -15.98
C VAL A 67 -18.01 -2.41 -16.77
N CYS A 68 -17.34 -1.37 -17.26
CA CYS A 68 -17.96 -0.32 -18.09
C CYS A 68 -18.30 -0.79 -19.52
N ARG A 69 -17.57 -1.76 -20.07
CA ARG A 69 -17.85 -2.32 -21.39
C ARG A 69 -18.95 -3.38 -21.38
N ARG A 70 -19.19 -4.03 -20.24
CA ARG A 70 -20.25 -5.03 -20.10
C ARG A 70 -21.61 -4.36 -20.03
N GLU A 71 -22.59 -4.92 -20.74
CA GLU A 71 -24.00 -4.54 -20.58
C GLU A 71 -24.46 -4.98 -19.20
N MET A 72 -24.58 -4.00 -18.31
CA MET A 72 -25.02 -4.16 -16.92
C MET A 72 -25.96 -3.01 -16.60
N THR A 73 -26.93 -3.27 -15.71
CA THR A 73 -27.74 -2.21 -15.12
C THR A 73 -26.85 -1.22 -14.35
N GLY A 74 -27.24 0.05 -14.31
CA GLY A 74 -26.46 1.11 -13.67
C GLY A 74 -26.09 0.80 -12.22
N ASP A 75 -27.02 0.21 -11.47
CA ASP A 75 -26.83 -0.18 -10.07
C ASP A 75 -25.76 -1.26 -9.89
N ASN A 76 -25.75 -2.25 -10.79
CA ASN A 76 -24.77 -3.33 -10.73
C ASN A 76 -23.37 -2.81 -11.08
N ARG A 77 -23.28 -1.86 -12.01
CA ARG A 77 -22.02 -1.17 -12.34
C ARG A 77 -21.47 -0.37 -11.15
N LEU A 78 -22.33 0.37 -10.45
CA LEU A 78 -21.97 1.12 -9.24
C LEU A 78 -21.51 0.19 -8.12
N TYR A 79 -22.17 -0.95 -7.93
CA TYR A 79 -21.76 -1.97 -6.96
C TYR A 79 -20.33 -2.45 -7.23
N TRP A 80 -20.02 -2.87 -8.45
CA TRP A 80 -18.68 -3.37 -8.80
C TRP A 80 -17.59 -2.30 -8.66
N LEU A 81 -17.86 -1.06 -9.09
CA LEU A 81 -16.93 0.05 -8.90
C LEU A 81 -16.68 0.36 -7.42
N THR A 82 -17.67 0.16 -6.56
CA THR A 82 -17.54 0.34 -5.11
C THR A 82 -16.73 -0.78 -4.48
N VAL A 83 -16.95 -2.04 -4.91
CA VAL A 83 -16.13 -3.19 -4.49
C VAL A 83 -14.66 -2.98 -4.86
N LEU A 84 -14.39 -2.56 -6.10
CA LEU A 84 -13.04 -2.21 -6.55
C LEU A 84 -12.41 -1.10 -5.70
N ALA A 85 -13.17 -0.05 -5.37
CA ALA A 85 -12.71 1.02 -4.50
C ALA A 85 -12.38 0.51 -3.07
N GLY A 86 -13.19 -0.40 -2.53
CA GLY A 86 -12.96 -1.03 -1.23
C GLY A 86 -11.69 -1.89 -1.22
N ILE A 87 -11.44 -2.66 -2.28
CA ILE A 87 -10.21 -3.45 -2.43
C ILE A 87 -8.99 -2.53 -2.46
N ASN A 88 -9.02 -1.45 -3.26
CA ASN A 88 -7.94 -0.47 -3.32
C ASN A 88 -7.66 0.16 -1.93
N PHE A 89 -8.71 0.44 -1.17
CA PHE A 89 -8.57 0.98 0.19
C PHE A 89 -7.89 -0.03 1.14
N LEU A 90 -8.26 -1.31 1.08
CA LEU A 90 -7.64 -2.36 1.88
C LEU A 90 -6.16 -2.55 1.53
N VAL A 91 -5.80 -2.50 0.25
CA VAL A 91 -4.40 -2.56 -0.18
C VAL A 91 -3.62 -1.35 0.37
N SER A 92 -4.21 -0.15 0.25
CA SER A 92 -3.60 1.08 0.75
C SER A 92 -3.38 1.04 2.26
N SER A 93 -4.38 0.59 3.03
CA SER A 93 -4.27 0.49 4.48
C SER A 93 -3.26 -0.57 4.90
N TYR A 94 -3.25 -1.73 4.25
CA TYR A 94 -2.28 -2.79 4.49
C TYR A 94 -0.83 -2.32 4.34
N VAL A 95 -0.52 -1.67 3.21
CA VAL A 95 0.83 -1.13 2.95
C VAL A 95 1.19 -0.05 3.97
N ALA A 96 0.28 0.89 4.25
CA ALA A 96 0.52 1.94 5.24
C ALA A 96 0.79 1.38 6.64
N THR A 97 -0.01 0.40 7.09
CA THR A 97 0.15 -0.24 8.40
C THR A 97 1.46 -1.00 8.49
N ILE A 98 1.87 -1.73 7.45
CA ILE A 98 3.16 -2.44 7.46
C ILE A 98 4.33 -1.48 7.57
N ILE A 99 4.29 -0.35 6.88
CA ILE A 99 5.36 0.64 6.96
C ILE A 99 5.37 1.27 8.36
N LEU A 100 4.23 1.73 8.86
CA LEU A 100 4.15 2.42 10.13
C LEU A 100 4.53 1.51 11.30
N ILE A 101 4.02 0.28 11.32
CA ILE A 101 4.29 -0.68 12.38
C ILE A 101 5.64 -1.36 12.18
N GLY A 102 5.90 -1.91 11.00
CA GLY A 102 7.10 -2.71 10.70
C GLY A 102 8.38 -1.89 10.57
N PHE A 103 8.34 -0.74 9.90
CA PHE A 103 9.54 0.08 9.69
C PHE A 103 9.82 1.02 10.87
N PHE A 104 8.79 1.61 11.50
CA PHE A 104 8.99 2.61 12.55
C PHE A 104 8.73 2.10 13.98
N LEU A 105 7.60 1.43 14.24
CA LEU A 105 7.15 1.15 15.61
C LEU A 105 7.84 -0.07 16.23
N LEU A 106 7.92 -1.18 15.49
CA LEU A 106 8.46 -2.46 15.97
C LEU A 106 9.97 -2.40 16.31
N PRO A 107 10.84 -1.81 15.47
CA PRO A 107 12.26 -1.67 15.82
C PRO A 107 12.46 -0.82 17.08
N LYS A 108 11.66 0.25 17.25
CA LYS A 108 11.68 1.08 18.46
C LYS A 108 11.23 0.28 19.69
N ALA A 109 10.09 -0.40 19.61
CA ALA A 109 9.55 -1.18 20.72
C ALA A 109 10.48 -2.32 21.15
N ALA A 110 11.16 -2.97 20.20
CA ALA A 110 12.09 -4.06 20.48
C ALA A 110 13.36 -3.62 21.24
N ASN A 111 13.75 -2.34 21.10
CA ASN A 111 14.96 -1.76 21.70
C ASN A 111 14.67 -0.67 22.75
N ALA A 112 13.40 -0.46 23.13
CA ALA A 112 13.01 0.49 24.18
C ALA A 112 13.19 -0.05 25.61
N ILE A 113 13.83 -1.23 25.74
CA ILE A 113 14.08 -1.96 27.00
C ILE A 113 15.58 -2.07 27.21
#